data_AF-A0ABD0RTH9-F1
#
_entry.id   AF-A0ABD0RTH9-F1
#
_cell.length_a   1.000
_cell.length_b   1.000
_cell.length_c   1.000
_cell.angle_alpha   90.00
_cell.angle_beta   90.00
_cell.angle_gamma   90.00
#
_symmetry.space_group_name_H-M   'P 1'
#
loop_
_entity.id
_entity.type
_entity.pdbx_description
1 polymer ?
#
loop_
_entity_poly.entity_id
_entity_poly.type
_entity_poly.pdbx_seq_one_letter_code
_entity_poly.pdbx_strand_id
1 'polypeptide(L)'
;NLNQNPRTLLPKFFGLYCVQSGGKNIRIVVMNNILPRVFRMHLKFDLKGSTYKRRASKKEREKSKPTFKDLDFMQDIQDGLLLDVDTYNALVKTLQRDCL
;
A
#
# COMPACT_ATOMS: atom_id res chain seq x y z
N ASN A 1 5.25 11.32 -16.21
CA ASN A 1 5.51 10.17 -15.32
C ASN A 1 4.95 8.84 -15.83
N LEU A 2 3.63 8.66 -16.01
CA LEU A 2 3.04 7.39 -16.50
C LEU A 2 3.66 6.85 -17.81
N ASN A 3 3.91 7.74 -18.79
CA ASN A 3 4.51 7.33 -20.08
C ASN A 3 6.01 7.02 -20.00
N GLN A 4 6.69 7.45 -18.94
CA GLN A 4 8.13 7.25 -18.75
C GLN A 4 8.41 6.06 -17.80
N ASN A 5 7.50 5.76 -16.88
CA ASN A 5 7.55 4.62 -15.97
C ASN A 5 6.22 3.84 -16.01
N PRO A 6 5.98 3.02 -17.05
CA PRO A 6 4.71 2.32 -17.24
C PRO A 6 4.41 1.27 -16.15
N ARG A 7 5.43 0.87 -15.38
CA ARG A 7 5.32 -0.09 -14.27
C ARG A 7 5.18 0.58 -12.90
N THR A 8 4.98 1.91 -12.85
CA THR A 8 4.83 2.67 -11.60
C THR A 8 3.86 2.02 -10.61
N LEU A 9 4.22 2.08 -9.33
CA LEU A 9 3.45 1.56 -8.20
C LEU A 9 2.53 2.63 -7.58
N LEU A 10 2.59 3.87 -8.07
CA LEU A 10 1.75 4.96 -7.60
C LEU A 10 0.26 4.68 -7.85
N PRO A 11 -0.65 5.29 -7.06
CA PRO A 11 -2.08 5.14 -7.25
C PRO A 11 -2.51 5.51 -8.67
N LYS A 12 -3.35 4.66 -9.28
CA LYS A 12 -3.93 4.91 -10.60
C LYS A 12 -5.23 5.68 -10.41
N PHE A 13 -5.18 6.99 -10.57
CA PHE A 13 -6.34 7.86 -10.47
C PHE A 13 -7.21 7.79 -11.74
N PHE A 14 -8.50 7.51 -11.56
CA PHE A 14 -9.48 7.42 -12.64
C PHE A 14 -10.43 8.61 -12.67
N GLY A 15 -10.55 9.35 -11.57
CA GLY A 15 -11.34 10.58 -11.53
C GLY A 15 -11.26 11.28 -10.18
N LEU A 16 -11.47 12.59 -10.21
CA LEU A 16 -11.59 13.46 -9.04
C LEU A 16 -12.93 14.18 -9.12
N TYR A 17 -13.74 14.03 -8.07
CA TYR A 17 -15.10 14.54 -8.01
C TYR A 17 -15.30 15.36 -6.75
N CYS A 18 -16.23 16.31 -6.79
CA CYS A 18 -16.66 17.08 -5.63
C CYS A 18 -18.18 17.05 -5.56
N VAL A 19 -18.71 16.57 -4.43
CA VAL A 19 -20.14 16.56 -4.13
C VAL A 19 -20.41 17.59 -3.03
N GLN A 20 -21.32 18.52 -3.28
CA GLN A 20 -21.75 19.48 -2.27
C GLN A 20 -23.04 19.00 -1.63
N SER A 21 -23.07 18.91 -0.30
CA SER A 21 -24.27 18.50 0.45
C SER A 21 -24.26 19.14 1.84
N GLY A 22 -25.40 19.73 2.24
CA GLY A 22 -25.55 20.38 3.55
C GLY A 22 -24.51 21.47 3.83
N GLY A 23 -24.14 22.25 2.80
CA GLY A 23 -23.10 23.29 2.92
C GLY A 23 -21.66 22.77 3.02
N LYS A 24 -21.43 21.45 2.91
CA LYS A 24 -20.10 20.83 2.95
C LYS A 24 -19.69 20.34 1.57
N ASN A 25 -18.39 20.44 1.28
CA ASN A 25 -17.77 19.88 0.08
C ASN A 25 -17.10 18.54 0.40
N ILE A 26 -17.55 17.48 -0.26
CA ILE A 26 -16.99 16.13 -0.16
C ILE A 26 -16.16 15.88 -1.42
N ARG A 27 -14.84 15.75 -1.26
CA ARG A 27 -13.91 15.47 -2.36
C ARG A 27 -13.64 13.97 -2.44
N ILE A 28 -13.84 13.40 -3.61
CA ILE A 28 -13.75 11.96 -3.84
C ILE A 28 -12.73 11.72 -4.95
N VAL A 29 -11.79 10.82 -4.68
CA VAL A 29 -10.88 10.30 -5.69
C VAL A 29 -11.25 8.86 -5.99
N VAL A 30 -11.48 8.56 -7.26
CA VAL A 30 -11.67 7.20 -7.75
C VAL A 30 -10.31 6.69 -8.21
N MET A 31 -9.87 5.55 -7.67
CA MET A 31 -8.60 4.93 -8.00
C MET A 31 -8.68 3.40 -7.93
N ASN A 32 -7.64 2.72 -8.40
CA ASN A 32 -7.58 1.26 -8.36
C ASN A 32 -7.57 0.69 -6.93
N ASN A 33 -8.21 -0.47 -6.74
CA ASN A 33 -8.06 -1.26 -5.52
C ASN A 33 -6.89 -2.25 -5.68
N ILE A 34 -5.84 -2.07 -4.88
CA ILE A 34 -4.64 -2.93 -4.90
C ILE A 34 -4.92 -4.32 -4.31
N LEU A 35 -5.91 -4.44 -3.41
CA LEU A 35 -6.24 -5.69 -2.71
C LEU A 35 -7.70 -6.10 -3.03
N PRO A 36 -7.99 -6.56 -4.27
CA PRO A 36 -9.34 -6.93 -4.67
C PRO A 36 -9.81 -8.17 -3.92
N ARG A 37 -11.12 -8.22 -3.61
CA ARG A 37 -11.73 -9.32 -2.83
C ARG A 37 -11.65 -10.69 -3.50
N VAL A 38 -11.42 -10.73 -4.82
CA VAL A 38 -11.34 -11.96 -5.61
C VAL A 38 -10.18 -12.85 -5.14
N PHE A 39 -9.15 -12.24 -4.53
CA PHE A 39 -8.03 -12.95 -3.95
C PHE A 39 -8.07 -12.86 -2.42
N ARG A 40 -7.89 -13.99 -1.74
CA ARG A 40 -7.78 -14.03 -0.28
C ARG A 40 -6.41 -13.55 0.15
N MET A 41 -6.35 -12.34 0.70
CA MET A 41 -5.14 -11.83 1.37
C MET A 41 -5.00 -12.48 2.75
N HIS A 42 -3.97 -13.31 2.91
CA HIS A 42 -3.64 -13.95 4.20
C HIS A 42 -2.96 -12.97 5.17
N LEU A 43 -2.09 -12.11 4.64
CA LEU A 43 -1.36 -11.08 5.38
C LEU A 43 -1.50 -9.74 4.66
N LYS A 44 -1.49 -8.64 5.42
CA LYS A 44 -1.48 -7.27 4.89
C LYS A 44 -0.56 -6.40 5.73
N PHE A 45 0.24 -5.57 5.07
CA PHE A 45 1.17 -4.65 5.71
C PHE A 45 1.02 -3.23 5.14
N ASP A 46 1.05 -2.23 6.02
CA ASP A 46 1.35 -0.82 5.72
C ASP A 46 2.80 -0.60 6.14
N LEU A 47 3.70 -0.33 5.18
CA LEU A 47 5.13 -0.16 5.42
C LEU A 47 5.55 1.26 5.03
N LYS A 48 6.39 1.89 5.85
CA LYS A 48 6.89 3.26 5.66
C LYS A 48 8.39 3.42 5.90
N GLY A 49 9.08 2.39 6.40
CA GLY A 49 10.50 2.44 6.75
C GLY A 49 10.81 3.17 8.06
N SER A 50 9.78 3.53 8.85
CA SER A 50 9.94 4.16 10.17
C SER A 50 9.58 3.19 11.29
N THR A 51 9.98 3.48 12.53
CA THR A 51 9.72 2.61 13.69
C THR A 51 8.72 3.20 14.69
N TYR A 52 8.69 4.53 14.83
CA TYR A 52 7.80 5.18 15.79
C TYR A 52 6.31 5.00 15.44
N LYS A 53 5.54 4.42 16.36
CA LYS A 53 4.10 4.09 16.16
C LYS A 53 3.82 3.19 14.95
N ARG A 54 4.79 2.40 14.52
CA ARG A 54 4.68 1.45 13.40
C ARG A 54 4.43 0.02 13.87
N ARG A 55 3.54 -0.11 14.86
CA ARG A 55 2.93 -1.38 15.29
C ARG A 55 1.42 -1.30 15.12
N ALA A 56 0.78 -2.38 14.68
CA ALA A 56 -0.67 -2.48 14.62
C ALA A 56 -1.27 -2.33 16.02
N SER A 57 -2.36 -1.57 16.13
CA SER A 57 -3.05 -1.40 17.42
C SER A 57 -3.77 -2.69 17.81
N LYS A 58 -4.09 -2.83 19.11
CA LYS A 58 -4.88 -3.97 19.62
C LYS A 58 -6.18 -4.16 18.83
N LYS A 59 -6.93 -3.06 18.62
CA LYS A 59 -8.16 -3.04 17.82
C LYS A 59 -7.97 -3.48 16.37
N GLU A 60 -6.84 -3.14 15.74
CA GLU A 60 -6.55 -3.60 14.37
C GLU A 60 -6.26 -5.11 14.34
N ARG A 61 -5.50 -5.61 15.32
CA ARG A 61 -5.13 -7.03 15.45
C ARG A 61 -6.33 -7.94 15.73
N GLU A 62 -7.39 -7.42 16.34
CA GLU A 62 -8.65 -8.15 16.59
C GLU A 62 -9.50 -8.36 15.33
N LYS A 63 -9.20 -7.68 14.21
CA LYS A 63 -9.93 -7.88 12.95
C LYS A 63 -9.60 -9.24 12.33
N SER A 64 -10.56 -9.81 11.59
CA SER A 64 -10.35 -11.06 10.84
C SER A 64 -9.26 -10.99 9.77
N LYS A 65 -8.98 -9.79 9.26
CA LYS A 65 -7.93 -9.49 8.28
C LYS A 65 -7.17 -8.24 8.72
N PRO A 66 -6.28 -8.34 9.72
CA PRO A 66 -5.57 -7.19 10.26
C PRO A 66 -4.62 -6.58 9.22
N THR A 67 -4.24 -5.32 9.43
CA THR A 67 -3.20 -4.64 8.66
C THR A 67 -2.04 -4.33 9.59
N PHE A 68 -0.97 -5.07 9.41
CA PHE A 68 0.26 -4.97 10.20
C PHE A 68 1.12 -3.80 9.73
N LYS A 69 2.13 -3.44 10.53
CA LYS A 69 3.05 -2.35 10.23
C LYS A 69 4.51 -2.79 10.32
N ASP A 70 5.44 -1.86 10.14
CA ASP A 70 6.88 -2.11 10.04
C ASP A 70 7.44 -2.96 11.20
N LEU A 71 7.10 -2.65 12.45
CA LEU A 71 7.59 -3.40 13.62
C LEU A 71 6.96 -4.79 13.76
N ASP A 72 5.76 -4.99 13.21
CA ASP A 72 5.14 -6.31 13.15
C ASP A 72 5.84 -7.14 12.07
N PHE A 73 6.08 -6.55 10.90
CA PHE A 73 6.79 -7.21 9.80
C PHE A 73 8.19 -7.66 10.21
N MET A 74 8.98 -6.79 10.85
CA MET A 74 10.34 -7.14 11.31
C MET A 74 10.36 -8.26 12.35
N GLN A 75 9.30 -8.37 13.16
CA GLN A 75 9.20 -9.39 14.21
C GLN A 75 8.73 -10.73 13.65
N ASP A 76 7.69 -10.69 12.81
CA ASP A 76 6.94 -11.87 12.36
C ASP A 76 7.52 -12.46 11.05
N ILE A 77 8.25 -11.66 10.26
CA ILE A 77 8.83 -12.02 8.96
C ILE A 77 10.35 -11.76 8.98
N GLN A 78 11.07 -12.52 9.82
CA GLN A 78 12.50 -12.28 10.10
C GLN A 78 13.41 -12.41 8.87
N ASP A 79 13.11 -13.36 7.98
CA ASP A 79 13.85 -13.58 6.74
C ASP A 79 13.41 -12.64 5.59
N GLY A 80 12.42 -11.78 5.84
CA GLY A 80 11.85 -10.89 4.84
C GLY A 80 11.06 -11.61 3.75
N LEU A 81 10.90 -10.94 2.61
CA LEU A 81 10.26 -11.50 1.42
C LEU A 81 11.34 -11.89 0.41
N LEU A 82 11.48 -13.19 0.17
CA LEU A 82 12.36 -13.70 -0.88
C LEU A 82 11.70 -13.48 -2.25
N LEU A 83 12.43 -12.82 -3.14
CA LEU A 83 12.04 -12.59 -4.53
C LEU A 83 13.13 -13.15 -5.43
N ASP A 84 12.76 -13.66 -6.60
CA ASP A 84 13.74 -13.97 -7.62
C ASP A 84 14.48 -12.69 -8.07
N VAL A 85 15.67 -12.87 -8.62
CA VAL A 85 16.58 -11.77 -8.95
C VAL A 85 15.94 -10.77 -9.93
N ASP A 86 15.19 -11.25 -10.92
CA ASP A 86 14.59 -10.40 -11.93
C ASP A 86 13.43 -9.57 -11.35
N THR A 87 12.56 -10.19 -10.55
CA THR A 87 11.48 -9.51 -9.85
C THR A 87 12.01 -8.48 -8.85
N TYR A 88 13.02 -8.84 -8.06
CA TYR A 88 13.66 -7.92 -7.11
C TYR A 88 14.21 -6.69 -7.82
N ASN A 89 15.00 -6.89 -8.88
CA ASN A 89 15.60 -5.79 -9.65
C ASN A 89 14.54 -4.88 -10.27
N ALA A 90 13.47 -5.47 -10.84
CA ALA A 90 12.36 -4.72 -11.41
C ALA A 90 11.60 -3.90 -10.36
N LEU A 91 11.36 -4.47 -9.18
CA LEU A 91 10.68 -3.82 -8.07
C LEU A 91 11.49 -2.64 -7.54
N VAL A 92 12.77 -2.85 -7.20
CA VAL A 92 13.64 -1.81 -6.64
C VAL A 92 13.83 -0.67 -7.63
N LYS A 93 14.06 -0.97 -8.91
CA LYS A 93 14.18 0.06 -9.96
C LYS A 93 12.92 0.90 -10.09
N THR A 94 11.74 0.26 -10.03
CA THR A 94 10.46 0.98 -10.09
C THR A 94 10.27 1.87 -8.85
N LEU A 95 10.53 1.34 -7.65
CA LEU A 95 10.43 2.09 -6.39
C LEU A 95 11.36 3.30 -6.37
N GLN A 96 12.63 3.13 -6.77
CA GLN A 96 13.57 4.24 -6.86
C GLN A 96 13.05 5.35 -7.77
N ARG A 97 12.47 5.00 -8.91
CA ARG A 97 11.90 5.99 -9.85
C ARG A 97 10.64 6.67 -9.34
N ASP A 98 9.84 6.00 -8.53
CA ASP A 98 8.61 6.57 -7.96
C ASP A 98 8.89 7.46 -6.72
N CYS A 99 10.06 7.29 -6.08
CA CYS A 99 10.49 8.06 -4.90
C CYS A 99 11.36 9.29 -5.22
N LEU A 100 11.80 9.44 -6.48
CA LEU A 100 12.53 10.61 -6.99
C LEU A 100 11.58 11.63 -7.62
#